data_AF-A0A4U9TZ31-F1
#
_entry.id   AF-A0A4U9TZ31-F1
#
_cell.length_a   1.000
_cell.length_b   1.000
_cell.length_c   1.000
_cell.angle_alpha   90.00
_cell.angle_beta   90.00
_cell.angle_gamma   90.00
#
_symmetry.space_group_name_H-M   'P 1'
#
loop_
_entity.id
_entity.type
_entity.pdbx_description
1 polymer ?
#
loop_
_entity_poly.entity_id
_entity_poly.type
_entity_poly.pdbx_seq_one_letter_code
_entity_poly.pdbx_strand_id
1 'polypeptide(L)'
;MSLFDYVVTRDAHCRKYGQLQQMFGTDDVLPLWIADMDFKTPQPIIDTLRSVVTEPVQGYNLDHPHWKQSVTEWYKNRYGYDVNADWLHFVPGVIKTIVLSLMALTKTGDNILTCTPIYDPYP
;
A
#
# COMPACT_ATOMS: atom_id res chain seq x y z
N MET A 1 -26.62 8.89 3.27
CA MET A 1 -25.59 8.11 3.96
C MET A 1 -24.42 7.93 3.01
N SER A 2 -23.22 8.24 3.48
CA SER A 2 -21.96 8.10 2.75
C SER A 2 -21.48 6.64 2.75
N LEU A 3 -20.49 6.33 1.89
CA LEU A 3 -19.79 5.03 1.91
C LEU A 3 -19.19 4.70 3.29
N PHE A 4 -18.86 5.73 4.07
CA PHE A 4 -18.14 5.64 5.34
C PHE A 4 -19.06 5.50 6.56
N ASP A 5 -20.39 5.55 6.37
CA ASP A 5 -21.36 5.47 7.47
C ASP A 5 -21.76 4.02 7.80
N TYR A 6 -21.31 3.04 7.00
CA TYR A 6 -21.69 1.64 7.13
C TYR A 6 -20.59 0.84 7.82
N VAL A 7 -20.96 0.07 8.85
CA VAL A 7 -20.07 -0.91 9.47
C VAL A 7 -19.86 -2.08 8.50
N VAL A 8 -18.59 -2.40 8.23
CA VAL A 8 -18.20 -3.52 7.36
C VAL A 8 -17.59 -4.61 8.24
N THR A 9 -18.16 -5.82 8.19
CA THR A 9 -17.54 -6.98 8.83
C THR A 9 -16.28 -7.37 8.08
N ARG A 10 -15.16 -7.44 8.79
CA ARG A 10 -13.87 -7.86 8.24
C ARG A 10 -13.62 -9.35 8.46
N ASP A 11 -12.79 -9.93 7.61
CA ASP A 11 -12.27 -11.29 7.82
C ASP A 11 -11.52 -11.34 9.16
N ALA A 12 -11.87 -12.30 10.00
CA ALA A 12 -11.22 -12.52 11.30
C ALA A 12 -9.72 -12.81 11.15
N HIS A 13 -9.27 -13.32 10.00
CA HIS A 13 -7.86 -13.60 9.72
C HIS A 13 -7.09 -12.39 9.19
N CYS A 14 -7.75 -11.25 8.93
CA CYS A 14 -7.02 -10.05 8.54
C CYS A 14 -6.12 -9.59 9.69
N ARG A 15 -4.93 -9.07 9.37
CA ARG A 15 -3.90 -8.76 10.37
C ARG A 15 -4.42 -7.88 11.52
N LYS A 16 -5.28 -6.90 11.21
CA LYS A 16 -5.85 -5.98 12.18
C LYS A 16 -6.64 -6.67 13.30
N TYR A 17 -7.38 -7.73 12.98
CA TYR A 17 -8.23 -8.47 13.92
C TYR A 17 -7.57 -9.79 14.37
N GLY A 18 -6.97 -10.55 13.45
CA GLY A 18 -6.41 -11.88 13.71
C GLY A 18 -5.09 -11.90 14.49
N GLN A 19 -4.53 -10.74 14.84
CA GLN A 19 -3.29 -10.64 15.63
C GLN A 19 -3.49 -9.94 16.98
N LEU A 20 -4.74 -9.74 17.44
CA LEU A 20 -4.99 -9.02 18.69
C LEU A 20 -4.34 -9.69 19.90
N GLN A 21 -4.54 -10.99 20.10
CA GLN A 21 -3.86 -11.75 21.15
C GLN A 21 -2.33 -11.63 21.10
N GLN A 22 -1.73 -11.68 19.90
CA GLN A 22 -0.27 -11.57 19.73
C GLN A 22 0.24 -10.17 20.05
N MET A 23 -0.48 -9.13 19.64
CA MET A 23 -0.04 -7.74 19.74
C MET A 23 -0.38 -7.10 21.09
N PHE A 24 -1.50 -7.51 21.71
CA PHE A 24 -2.07 -6.87 22.90
C PHE A 24 -2.31 -7.83 24.07
N GLY A 25 -2.08 -9.14 23.90
CA GLY A 25 -2.30 -10.14 24.95
C GLY A 25 -3.76 -10.46 25.25
N THR A 26 -4.70 -9.91 24.46
CA THR A 26 -6.14 -10.14 24.56
C THR A 26 -6.80 -9.90 23.20
N ASP A 27 -7.87 -10.63 22.92
CA ASP A 27 -8.76 -10.38 21.78
C ASP A 27 -9.94 -9.46 22.16
N ASP A 28 -10.11 -9.13 23.45
CA ASP A 28 -11.19 -8.26 23.97
C ASP A 28 -10.82 -6.77 23.87
N VAL A 29 -10.43 -6.35 22.68
CA VAL A 29 -10.08 -4.95 22.37
C VAL A 29 -10.57 -4.55 20.98
N LEU A 30 -10.92 -3.27 20.82
CA LEU A 30 -11.23 -2.70 19.51
C LEU A 30 -9.91 -2.42 18.75
N PRO A 31 -9.65 -3.06 17.59
CA PRO A 31 -8.39 -2.89 16.90
C PRO A 31 -8.32 -1.53 16.17
N LEU A 32 -7.47 -0.62 16.66
CA LEU A 32 -7.22 0.69 16.04
C LEU A 32 -5.72 0.96 15.78
N TRP A 33 -4.95 -0.10 15.49
CA TRP A 33 -3.48 -0.06 15.62
C TRP A 33 -2.71 -0.09 14.29
N ILE A 34 -3.18 -0.85 13.30
CA ILE A 34 -2.50 -0.99 12.00
C ILE A 34 -3.15 -0.08 10.95
N ALA A 35 -2.32 0.48 10.08
CA ALA A 35 -2.71 1.48 9.08
C ALA A 35 -3.38 0.86 7.83
N ASP A 36 -4.50 0.18 8.02
CA ASP A 36 -5.50 -0.07 6.97
C ASP A 36 -6.88 0.41 7.44
N MET A 37 -7.88 0.39 6.55
CA MET A 37 -9.20 0.98 6.80
C MET A 37 -10.28 -0.08 6.96
N ASP A 38 -11.32 0.25 7.74
CA ASP A 38 -12.53 -0.57 7.86
C ASP A 38 -13.64 -0.12 6.89
N PHE A 39 -13.22 0.39 5.71
CA PHE A 39 -14.11 0.83 4.65
C PHE A 39 -14.04 -0.09 3.44
N LYS A 40 -15.13 -0.15 2.68
CA LYS A 40 -15.15 -0.91 1.43
C LYS A 40 -14.19 -0.27 0.43
N THR A 41 -13.46 -1.12 -0.29
CA THR A 41 -12.71 -0.70 -1.48
C THR A 41 -13.66 -0.03 -2.47
N PRO A 42 -13.28 1.10 -3.08
CA PRO A 42 -14.08 1.77 -4.11
C PRO A 42 -14.53 0.83 -5.22
N GLN A 43 -15.80 0.97 -5.64
CA GLN A 43 -16.42 0.10 -6.64
C GLN A 43 -15.63 0.00 -7.96
N PRO A 44 -15.04 1.09 -8.52
CA PRO A 44 -14.20 0.99 -9.72
C PRO A 44 -13.01 0.04 -9.58
N ILE A 45 -12.38 0.00 -8.40
CA ILE A 45 -11.24 -0.90 -8.14
C ILE A 45 -11.74 -2.35 -8.05
N ILE A 46 -12.87 -2.59 -7.37
CA ILE A 46 -13.47 -3.92 -7.27
C ILE A 46 -13.84 -4.48 -8.65
N ASP A 47 -14.42 -3.66 -9.52
CA ASP A 47 -14.84 -4.11 -10.86
C ASP A 47 -13.64 -4.44 -11.75
N THR A 48 -12.56 -3.64 -11.72
CA THR A 48 -11.32 -3.98 -12.42
C THR A 48 -10.67 -5.25 -11.86
N LEU A 49 -10.65 -5.43 -10.54
CA LEU A 49 -10.12 -6.67 -9.96
C LEU A 49 -10.94 -7.89 -10.37
N ARG A 50 -12.27 -7.77 -10.39
CA ARG A 50 -13.17 -8.83 -10.87
C ARG A 50 -12.87 -9.21 -12.31
N SER A 51 -12.72 -8.24 -13.21
CA SER A 51 -12.42 -8.54 -14.60
C SER A 51 -11.11 -9.31 -14.74
N VAL A 52 -10.07 -8.91 -14.00
CA VAL A 52 -8.76 -9.57 -14.01
C VAL A 52 -8.84 -11.01 -13.49
N VAL A 53 -9.53 -11.26 -12.36
CA VAL A 53 -9.60 -12.62 -11.80
C VAL A 53 -10.49 -13.57 -12.60
N THR A 54 -11.41 -13.04 -13.42
CA THR A 54 -12.26 -13.84 -14.32
C THR A 54 -11.60 -14.21 -15.64
N GLU A 55 -10.41 -13.67 -15.95
CA GLU A 55 -9.64 -14.08 -17.12
C GLU A 55 -9.26 -15.57 -17.00
N PRO A 56 -9.44 -16.37 -18.08
CA PRO A 56 -9.23 -17.82 -18.03
C PRO A 56 -7.75 -18.21 -17.86
N VAL A 57 -6.82 -17.30 -18.11
CA VAL A 57 -5.37 -17.53 -18.02
C VAL A 57 -4.71 -16.40 -17.24
N GLN A 58 -4.02 -16.75 -16.15
CA GLN A 58 -3.28 -15.81 -15.29
C GLN A 58 -1.77 -16.07 -15.41
N GLY A 59 -1.20 -15.68 -16.55
CA GLY A 59 0.22 -15.87 -16.86
C GLY A 59 1.11 -14.69 -16.44
N TYR A 60 2.34 -14.69 -16.97
CA TYR A 60 3.22 -13.52 -16.85
C TYR A 60 2.66 -12.35 -17.66
N ASN A 61 2.36 -11.27 -16.97
CA ASN A 61 1.84 -10.05 -17.57
C ASN A 61 2.96 -9.04 -17.78
N LEU A 62 2.86 -8.27 -18.86
CA LEU A 62 3.57 -7.01 -18.98
C LEU A 62 2.91 -5.97 -18.07
N ASP A 63 3.62 -4.88 -17.83
CA ASP A 63 3.07 -3.70 -17.17
C ASP A 63 1.78 -3.24 -17.88
N HIS A 64 0.75 -2.91 -17.10
CA HIS A 64 -0.52 -2.45 -17.64
C HIS A 64 -0.31 -1.15 -18.45
N PRO A 65 -0.82 -1.04 -19.67
CA PRO A 65 -0.72 0.19 -20.44
C PRO A 65 -1.31 1.36 -19.64
N HIS A 66 -0.67 2.52 -19.63
CA HIS A 66 -1.12 3.73 -18.90
C HIS A 66 -0.95 3.76 -17.37
N TRP A 67 -0.35 2.76 -16.71
CA TRP A 67 -0.14 2.86 -15.25
C TRP A 67 0.72 4.08 -14.86
N LYS A 68 1.73 4.42 -15.67
CA LYS A 68 2.55 5.63 -15.46
C LYS A 68 1.73 6.90 -15.62
N GLN A 69 0.86 6.94 -16.64
CA GLN A 69 -0.01 8.07 -16.92
C GLN A 69 -1.00 8.32 -15.77
N SER A 70 -1.58 7.26 -15.19
CA SER A 70 -2.50 7.43 -14.05
C SER A 70 -1.80 8.03 -12.83
N VAL A 71 -0.53 7.66 -12.59
CA VAL A 71 0.28 8.26 -11.52
C VAL A 71 0.62 9.72 -11.82
N THR A 72 1.12 10.03 -13.03
CA THR A 72 1.51 11.41 -13.37
C THR A 72 0.32 12.37 -13.35
N GLU A 73 -0.83 11.96 -13.89
CA GLU A 73 -2.07 12.73 -13.84
C GLU A 73 -2.60 12.92 -12.43
N TRP A 74 -2.51 11.88 -11.57
CA TRP A 74 -2.90 12.01 -10.17
C TRP A 74 -2.06 13.08 -9.46
N TYR A 75 -0.74 13.08 -9.64
CA TYR A 75 0.14 14.08 -9.05
C TYR A 75 -0.14 15.48 -9.57
N LYS A 76 -0.36 15.62 -10.88
CA LYS A 76 -0.72 16.90 -11.50
C LYS A 76 -2.03 17.44 -10.95
N ASN A 77 -3.08 16.63 -10.91
CA ASN A 77 -4.40 17.05 -10.48
C ASN A 77 -4.46 17.32 -8.97
N ARG A 78 -3.79 16.50 -8.16
CA ARG A 78 -3.86 16.59 -6.70
C ARG A 78 -2.91 17.63 -6.10
N TYR A 79 -1.72 17.77 -6.70
CA TYR A 79 -0.60 18.55 -6.15
C TYR A 79 -0.07 19.62 -7.11
N GLY A 80 -0.58 19.71 -8.34
CA GLY A 80 -0.07 20.64 -9.35
C GLY A 80 1.34 20.30 -9.83
N TYR A 81 1.79 19.05 -9.64
CA TYR A 81 3.16 18.64 -9.91
C TYR A 81 3.27 17.74 -11.15
N ASP A 82 4.06 18.17 -12.13
CA ASP A 82 4.32 17.41 -13.35
C ASP A 82 5.46 16.39 -13.12
N VAL A 83 5.10 15.16 -12.74
CA VAL A 83 6.03 14.03 -12.59
C VAL A 83 6.48 13.52 -13.97
N ASN A 84 7.77 13.32 -14.18
CA ASN A 84 8.26 12.63 -15.38
C ASN A 84 8.02 11.12 -15.29
N ALA A 85 7.33 10.55 -16.28
CA ALA A 85 7.02 9.12 -16.35
C ALA A 85 8.27 8.21 -16.37
N ASP A 86 9.41 8.71 -16.85
CA ASP A 86 10.67 7.95 -16.89
C ASP A 86 11.27 7.73 -15.49
N TRP A 87 10.85 8.50 -14.48
CA TRP A 87 11.27 8.30 -13.09
C TRP A 87 10.50 7.17 -12.39
N LEU A 88 9.40 6.70 -12.98
CA LEU A 88 8.49 5.76 -12.35
C LEU A 88 8.93 4.31 -12.60
N HIS A 89 9.16 3.58 -11.50
CA HIS A 89 9.40 2.14 -11.47
C HIS A 89 8.44 1.46 -10.50
N PHE A 90 7.89 0.32 -10.89
CA PHE A 90 7.03 -0.48 -10.01
C PHE A 90 7.87 -1.26 -9.00
N VAL A 91 7.52 -1.14 -7.71
CA VAL A 91 8.13 -1.90 -6.62
C VAL A 91 7.00 -2.34 -5.67
N PRO A 92 6.99 -3.59 -5.17
CA PRO A 92 5.86 -4.15 -4.42
C PRO A 92 5.77 -3.66 -2.95
N GLY A 93 6.15 -2.41 -2.67
CA GLY A 93 6.00 -1.76 -1.37
C GLY A 93 7.11 -0.75 -1.03
N VAL A 94 6.75 0.28 -0.27
CA VAL A 94 7.66 1.39 0.09
C VAL A 94 8.89 0.94 0.87
N ILE A 95 8.73 0.06 1.87
CA ILE A 95 9.87 -0.44 2.67
C ILE A 95 10.87 -1.21 1.80
N LYS A 96 10.39 -2.01 0.83
CA LYS A 96 11.26 -2.71 -0.12
C LYS A 96 12.02 -1.70 -1.00
N THR A 97 11.35 -0.64 -1.43
CA THR A 97 12.01 0.46 -2.15
C THR A 97 13.12 1.09 -1.31
N ILE A 98 12.88 1.39 -0.03
CA ILE A 98 13.89 1.96 0.87
C ILE A 98 15.09 1.02 1.01
N VAL A 99 14.86 -0.27 1.26
CA VAL A 99 15.94 -1.27 1.35
C VAL A 99 16.76 -1.31 0.05
N LEU A 100 16.10 -1.37 -1.11
CA LEU A 100 16.78 -1.36 -2.41
C LEU A 100 17.58 -0.06 -2.64
N SER A 101 17.02 1.10 -2.24
CA SER A 101 17.72 2.38 -2.33
C SER A 101 18.97 2.40 -1.46
N LEU A 102 18.90 1.88 -0.22
CA LEU A 102 20.07 1.78 0.65
C LEU A 102 21.14 0.86 0.06
N MET A 103 20.73 -0.32 -0.44
CA MET A 103 21.66 -1.25 -1.09
C MET A 103 22.34 -0.63 -2.32
N ALA A 104 21.64 0.22 -3.07
CA ALA A 104 22.16 0.84 -4.28
C ALA A 104 23.01 2.10 -4.02
N LEU A 105 22.70 2.86 -2.96
CA LEU A 105 23.25 4.21 -2.73
C LEU A 105 24.24 4.28 -1.58
N THR A 106 24.47 3.19 -0.84
CA THR A 106 25.30 3.18 0.37
C THR A 106 26.23 1.98 0.39
N LYS A 107 27.22 2.03 1.28
CA LYS A 107 28.12 0.92 1.59
C LYS A 107 28.01 0.56 3.07
N THR A 108 28.44 -0.64 3.41
CA THR A 108 28.59 -1.05 4.80
C THR A 108 29.46 -0.04 5.55
N GLY A 109 28.90 0.53 6.63
CA GLY A 109 29.57 1.53 7.46
C GLY A 109 29.13 2.98 7.19
N ASP A 110 28.35 3.25 6.14
CA ASP A 110 27.75 4.56 5.92
C ASP A 110 26.66 4.84 6.96
N ASN A 111 26.50 6.12 7.33
CA ASN A 111 25.46 6.57 8.27
C ASN A 111 24.22 7.06 7.52
N ILE A 112 23.03 6.73 8.04
CA ILE A 112 21.74 7.20 7.53
C ILE A 112 21.08 8.11 8.57
N LEU A 113 20.71 9.32 8.14
CA LEU A 113 20.01 10.27 9.00
C LEU A 113 18.49 10.03 8.93
N THR A 114 17.85 9.93 10.09
CA THR A 114 16.39 9.86 10.22
C THR A 114 15.89 10.84 11.29
N CYS A 115 14.59 11.13 11.27
CA CYS A 115 13.94 12.04 12.21
C CYS A 115 12.92 11.27 13.07
N THR A 116 13.18 11.14 14.36
CA THR A 116 12.30 10.42 15.29
C THR A 116 11.27 11.34 15.97
N PRO A 117 10.07 10.83 16.33
CA PRO A 117 9.58 9.46 16.11
C PRO A 117 9.25 9.19 14.63
N ILE A 118 9.52 7.96 14.18
CA ILE A 118 9.33 7.52 12.79
C ILE A 118 8.61 6.16 12.75
N TYR A 119 8.08 5.80 11.58
CA TYR A 119 7.48 4.48 11.34
C TYR A 119 8.49 3.37 11.55
N ASP A 120 8.17 2.41 12.43
CA ASP A 120 9.07 1.38 12.96
C ASP A 120 9.91 0.60 11.92
N PRO A 121 9.39 0.24 10.73
CA PRO A 121 10.19 -0.42 9.70
C PRO A 121 11.26 0.46 9.02
N TYR A 122 11.33 1.76 9.31
CA TYR A 122 12.45 2.59 8.83
C TYR A 122 13.74 2.21 9.56
N PRO A 123 14.86 2.14 8.83
CA PRO A 123 16.17 1.84 9.42
C PRO A 123 16.73 3.00 10.25
#